data_AF-C9Z5K0-F1
#
_entry.id   AF-C9Z5K0-F1
#
_cell.length_a   1.000
_cell.length_b   1.000
_cell.length_c   1.000
_cell.angle_alpha   90.00
_cell.angle_beta   90.00
_cell.angle_gamma   90.00
#
_symmetry.space_group_name_H-M   'P 1'
#
loop_
_entity.id
_entity.type
_entity.pdbx_description
1 polymer ?
#
loop_
_entity_poly.entity_id
_entity_poly.type
_entity_poly.pdbx_seq_one_letter_code
_entity_poly.pdbx_strand_id
1 'polypeptide(L)'
;MNYYAAQAKTATGWIKSRFESCQKRPFDLVLRDIRGTTTLGRLKFDQWVLGFAYDGSRRVDYAAGIENIWVQPIPSEDATKWRLGQHFRHSINASDSDPDPKVTAPQTEARDELLGVWDSRPHWTLTYTSPDKGALYDQGNQQRALSTVSMDLSASSPNAAPFTGGGSVYNSSVRYDYAGKIAGTFKGTVFTKARVELVMSQKPAVNESALHIYDALNRPERTFPSWPGKSVPGVKEPLHRLVDKEKQKNNRTRSIKECGKVWGDYAGTDLQCDEYPFASTKEGSTKGDNRFSVRLIDGADNETGGRRLDQMYTLNRILDGDAFYMKITN
;
A
#
# COMPACT_ATOMS: atom_id res chain seq x y z
N MET A 1 -1.63 -19.73 -13.51
CA MET A 1 -1.48 -18.34 -13.96
C MET A 1 -0.89 -17.52 -12.82
N ASN A 2 0.15 -16.72 -13.09
CA ASN A 2 0.95 -16.02 -12.09
C ASN A 2 0.09 -14.98 -11.34
N TYR A 3 -0.02 -15.06 -10.01
CA TYR A 3 -0.88 -14.19 -9.17
C TYR A 3 -0.69 -12.70 -9.46
N TYR A 4 0.56 -12.28 -9.68
CA TYR A 4 0.93 -10.91 -10.02
C TYR A 4 0.34 -10.43 -11.34
N ALA A 5 0.24 -11.32 -12.35
CA ALA A 5 -0.33 -10.98 -13.66
C ALA A 5 -1.85 -10.82 -13.60
N ALA A 6 -2.54 -11.46 -12.65
CA ALA A 6 -3.96 -11.26 -12.44
C ALA A 6 -4.24 -9.92 -11.73
N GLN A 7 -3.46 -9.58 -10.70
CA GLN A 7 -3.61 -8.31 -9.97
C GLN A 7 -3.29 -7.08 -10.84
N ALA A 8 -2.28 -7.18 -11.70
CA ALA A 8 -1.90 -6.10 -12.62
C ALA A 8 -3.03 -5.70 -13.59
N LYS A 9 -4.03 -6.56 -13.82
CA LYS A 9 -5.18 -6.29 -14.69
C LYS A 9 -6.33 -5.53 -14.02
N THR A 10 -6.28 -5.35 -12.69
CA THR A 10 -7.31 -4.62 -11.93
C THR A 10 -7.13 -3.11 -12.05
N ALA A 11 -8.14 -2.31 -11.68
CA ALA A 11 -8.03 -0.85 -11.67
C ALA A 11 -6.94 -0.32 -10.71
N THR A 12 -6.65 -1.05 -9.62
CA THR A 12 -5.58 -0.69 -8.68
C THR A 12 -4.20 -1.19 -9.14
N GLY A 13 -4.17 -2.20 -10.01
CA GLY A 13 -2.94 -2.88 -10.40
C GLY A 13 -2.33 -3.71 -9.27
N TRP A 14 -1.08 -4.12 -9.47
CA TRP A 14 -0.25 -4.77 -8.47
C TRP A 14 0.62 -3.73 -7.74
N ILE A 15 0.49 -3.67 -6.42
CA ILE A 15 1.33 -2.81 -5.58
C ILE A 15 2.40 -3.69 -4.94
N LYS A 16 3.63 -3.58 -5.44
CA LYS A 16 4.77 -4.40 -5.01
C LYS A 16 5.24 -4.02 -3.61
N SER A 17 5.27 -2.72 -3.33
CA SER A 17 5.71 -2.15 -2.06
C SER A 17 5.00 -0.81 -1.81
N ARG A 18 5.30 -0.15 -0.70
CA ARG A 18 4.83 1.22 -0.47
C ARG A 18 5.40 2.25 -1.45
N PHE A 19 6.38 1.87 -2.27
CA PHE A 19 7.12 2.78 -3.14
C PHE A 19 7.01 2.43 -4.62
N GLU A 20 6.51 1.24 -4.95
CA GLU A 20 6.44 0.75 -6.33
C GLU A 20 5.09 0.09 -6.62
N SER A 21 4.44 0.51 -7.71
CA SER A 21 3.21 -0.10 -8.22
C SER A 21 3.26 -0.28 -9.75
N CYS A 22 2.49 -1.24 -10.26
CA CYS A 22 2.41 -1.56 -11.68
C CYS A 22 1.00 -2.01 -12.05
N GLN A 23 0.48 -1.47 -13.14
CA GLN A 23 -0.74 -1.91 -13.79
C GLN A 23 -0.45 -2.18 -15.27
N LYS A 24 -0.98 -3.28 -15.81
CA LYS A 24 -1.04 -3.54 -17.25
C LYS A 24 -2.38 -4.18 -17.59
N ARG A 25 -3.14 -3.54 -18.48
CA ARG A 25 -4.48 -3.93 -18.89
C ARG A 25 -4.57 -4.03 -20.42
N PRO A 26 -4.88 -5.22 -20.97
CA PRO A 26 -5.23 -5.34 -22.38
C PRO A 26 -6.65 -4.81 -22.62
N PHE A 27 -6.83 -4.11 -23.73
CA PHE A 27 -8.10 -3.62 -24.23
C PHE A 27 -8.43 -4.27 -25.57
N ASP A 28 -9.71 -4.54 -25.79
CA ASP A 28 -10.26 -5.07 -27.03
C ASP A 28 -11.60 -4.38 -27.29
N LEU A 29 -11.55 -3.34 -28.11
CA LEU A 29 -12.65 -2.42 -28.35
C LEU A 29 -13.22 -2.62 -29.75
N VAL A 30 -14.54 -2.55 -29.85
CA VAL A 30 -15.26 -2.44 -31.13
C VAL A 30 -15.73 -0.99 -31.24
N LEU A 31 -15.16 -0.24 -32.18
CA LEU A 31 -15.59 1.13 -32.44
C LEU A 31 -16.85 1.11 -33.29
N ARG A 32 -17.81 1.96 -32.93
CA ARG A 32 -19.09 2.10 -33.60
C ARG A 32 -19.30 3.54 -34.02
N ASP A 33 -20.13 3.74 -35.05
CA ASP A 33 -20.51 5.06 -35.54
C ASP A 33 -21.12 5.92 -34.42
N ILE A 34 -21.28 7.22 -34.68
CA ILE A 34 -21.83 8.18 -33.70
C ILE A 34 -23.22 7.76 -33.17
N ARG A 35 -23.98 6.99 -33.95
CA ARG A 35 -25.31 6.48 -33.57
C ARG A 35 -25.25 5.15 -32.81
N GLY A 36 -24.07 4.55 -32.67
CA GLY A 36 -23.84 3.24 -32.08
C GLY A 36 -24.33 2.06 -32.95
N THR A 37 -24.75 2.31 -34.19
CA THR A 37 -25.46 1.34 -35.03
C THR A 37 -24.52 0.49 -35.87
N THR A 38 -23.52 1.12 -36.49
CA THR A 38 -22.61 0.44 -37.42
C THR A 38 -21.25 0.21 -36.76
N THR A 39 -20.65 -0.97 -36.98
CA THR A 39 -19.27 -1.23 -36.56
C THR A 39 -18.29 -0.60 -37.55
N LEU A 40 -17.39 0.22 -37.04
CA LEU A 40 -16.34 0.91 -37.82
C LEU A 40 -15.02 0.13 -37.83
N GLY A 41 -14.80 -0.71 -36.83
CA GLY A 41 -13.68 -1.63 -36.79
C GLY A 41 -13.33 -2.05 -35.36
N ARG A 42 -12.22 -2.76 -35.23
CA ARG A 42 -11.74 -3.30 -33.96
C ARG A 42 -10.38 -2.72 -33.61
N LEU A 43 -10.18 -2.38 -32.35
CA LEU A 43 -8.95 -1.81 -31.81
C LEU A 43 -8.53 -2.60 -30.57
N LYS A 44 -7.32 -3.17 -30.60
CA LYS A 44 -6.70 -3.85 -29.46
C LYS A 44 -5.41 -3.15 -29.10
N PHE A 45 -5.11 -3.08 -27.80
CA PHE A 45 -3.86 -2.50 -27.30
C PHE A 45 -3.65 -2.87 -25.84
N ASP A 46 -2.43 -2.71 -25.36
CA ASP A 46 -2.10 -2.78 -23.96
C ASP A 46 -1.94 -1.37 -23.39
N GLN A 47 -2.64 -1.08 -22.30
CA GLN A 47 -2.39 0.10 -21.47
C GLN A 47 -1.60 -0.31 -20.23
N TRP A 48 -0.64 0.53 -19.81
CA TRP A 48 0.09 0.31 -18.56
C TRP A 48 0.38 1.60 -17.80
N VAL A 49 0.55 1.48 -16.48
CA VAL A 49 1.02 2.54 -15.58
C VAL A 49 1.99 1.94 -14.57
N LEU A 50 3.15 2.56 -14.40
CA LEU A 50 4.11 2.31 -13.33
C LEU A 50 4.09 3.49 -12.37
N GLY A 51 3.99 3.24 -11.07
CA GLY A 51 4.00 4.27 -10.04
C GLY A 51 5.22 4.15 -9.12
N PHE A 52 5.83 5.30 -8.81
CA PHE A 52 7.02 5.42 -7.96
C PHE A 52 6.79 6.48 -6.88
N ALA A 53 6.81 6.06 -5.62
CA ALA A 53 6.75 6.97 -4.48
C ALA A 53 8.08 6.93 -3.71
N TYR A 54 8.37 7.98 -2.94
CA TYR A 54 9.72 8.20 -2.40
C TYR A 54 9.72 8.43 -0.90
N ASP A 55 10.57 7.71 -0.19
CA ASP A 55 10.96 8.10 1.16
C ASP A 55 11.98 9.25 1.09
N GLY A 56 11.72 10.36 1.79
CA GLY A 56 12.49 11.60 1.71
C GLY A 56 11.91 12.70 0.82
N SER A 57 10.90 12.40 -0.01
CA SER A 57 10.27 13.39 -0.87
C SER A 57 8.74 13.29 -0.86
N ARG A 58 8.06 14.44 -0.80
CA ARG A 58 6.60 14.55 -0.95
C ARG A 58 6.22 14.58 -2.44
N ARG A 59 6.56 13.49 -3.14
CA ARG A 59 6.44 13.31 -4.59
C ARG A 59 6.03 11.87 -4.91
N VAL A 60 5.19 11.72 -5.93
CA VAL A 60 4.94 10.45 -6.63
C VAL A 60 5.04 10.69 -8.13
N ASP A 61 5.69 9.77 -8.82
CA ASP A 61 5.81 9.77 -10.27
C ASP A 61 5.03 8.61 -10.88
N TYR A 62 4.45 8.87 -12.04
CA TYR A 62 3.83 7.85 -12.87
C TYR A 62 4.50 7.85 -14.24
N ALA A 63 4.90 6.67 -14.72
CA ALA A 63 5.14 6.44 -16.14
C ALA A 63 3.92 5.71 -16.71
N ALA A 64 3.31 6.24 -17.75
CA ALA A 64 2.10 5.69 -18.34
C ALA A 64 2.30 5.50 -19.84
N GLY A 65 1.69 4.46 -20.40
CA GLY A 65 1.83 4.19 -21.82
C GLY A 65 0.74 3.33 -22.42
N ILE A 66 0.77 3.29 -23.76
CA ILE A 66 -0.05 2.45 -24.63
C ILE A 66 0.89 1.79 -25.64
N GLU A 67 0.77 0.48 -25.80
CA GLU A 67 1.62 -0.32 -26.67
C GLU A 67 0.85 -1.48 -27.31
N ASN A 68 1.51 -2.24 -28.18
CA ASN A 68 0.94 -3.43 -28.85
C ASN A 68 -0.39 -3.12 -29.55
N ILE A 69 -0.43 -1.97 -30.25
CA ILE A 69 -1.64 -1.51 -30.93
C ILE A 69 -1.89 -2.38 -32.17
N TRP A 70 -3.09 -2.92 -32.25
CA TRP A 70 -3.59 -3.63 -33.41
C TRP A 70 -4.93 -3.03 -33.82
N VAL A 71 -5.07 -2.66 -35.09
CA VAL A 71 -6.25 -2.00 -35.62
C VAL A 71 -6.73 -2.71 -36.89
N GLN A 72 -8.04 -2.95 -36.97
CA GLN A 72 -8.70 -3.51 -38.13
C GLN A 72 -9.94 -2.66 -38.47
N PRO A 73 -9.79 -1.62 -39.32
CA PRO A 73 -10.90 -0.79 -39.79
C PRO A 73 -11.71 -1.52 -40.88
N ILE A 74 -12.97 -1.11 -41.07
CA ILE A 74 -13.71 -1.43 -42.32
C ILE A 74 -13.13 -0.63 -43.51
N PRO A 75 -13.36 -1.02 -44.78
CA PRO A 75 -12.72 -0.37 -45.93
C PRO A 75 -12.96 1.15 -46.07
N SER A 76 -14.06 1.66 -45.52
CA SER A 76 -14.39 3.09 -45.56
C SER A 76 -13.77 3.91 -44.43
N GLU A 77 -13.11 3.27 -43.47
CA GLU A 77 -12.52 3.92 -42.29
C GLU A 77 -11.01 4.09 -42.45
N ASP A 78 -10.53 5.29 -42.07
CA ASP A 78 -9.12 5.64 -42.08
C ASP A 78 -8.54 5.53 -40.66
N ALA A 79 -7.92 4.39 -40.38
CA ALA A 79 -7.31 4.10 -39.07
C ALA A 79 -6.17 5.08 -38.70
N THR A 80 -5.58 5.79 -39.66
CA THR A 80 -4.51 6.77 -39.37
C THR A 80 -5.03 7.98 -38.60
N LYS A 81 -6.37 8.18 -38.59
CA LYS A 81 -7.05 9.25 -37.86
C LYS A 81 -7.60 8.81 -36.50
N TRP A 82 -7.45 7.53 -36.14
CA TRP A 82 -7.93 7.01 -34.87
C TRP A 82 -7.00 7.47 -33.74
N ARG A 83 -7.58 7.67 -32.56
CA ARG A 83 -6.90 8.22 -31.39
C ARG A 83 -7.10 7.36 -30.16
N LEU A 84 -6.10 7.37 -29.30
CA LEU A 84 -6.16 6.85 -27.94
C LEU A 84 -5.71 7.93 -26.97
N GLY A 85 -6.39 8.05 -25.84
CA GLY A 85 -6.08 9.03 -24.82
C GLY A 85 -6.06 8.48 -23.40
N GLN A 86 -5.13 8.99 -22.61
CA GLN A 86 -5.03 8.77 -21.17
C GLN A 86 -5.26 10.11 -20.46
N HIS A 87 -6.24 10.15 -19.57
CA HIS A 87 -6.71 11.36 -18.89
C HIS A 87 -6.60 11.16 -17.38
N PHE A 88 -5.51 11.66 -16.80
CA PHE A 88 -5.29 11.63 -15.37
C PHE A 88 -6.06 12.75 -14.67
N ARG A 89 -6.41 12.48 -13.42
CA ARG A 89 -6.98 13.42 -12.48
C ARG A 89 -6.60 13.01 -11.07
N HIS A 90 -6.70 13.95 -10.14
CA HIS A 90 -6.49 13.66 -8.74
C HIS A 90 -7.61 14.22 -7.86
N SER A 91 -7.82 13.58 -6.73
CA SER A 91 -8.68 14.07 -5.66
C SER A 91 -7.96 13.98 -4.32
N ILE A 92 -8.30 14.87 -3.39
CA ILE A 92 -7.78 14.87 -2.03
C ILE A 92 -8.88 14.37 -1.10
N ASN A 93 -8.55 13.40 -0.26
CA ASN A 93 -9.41 12.94 0.82
C ASN A 93 -9.16 13.82 2.05
N ALA A 94 -9.90 14.92 2.14
CA ALA A 94 -9.73 15.90 3.20
C ALA A 94 -10.10 15.37 4.60
N SER A 95 -11.03 14.42 4.71
CA SER A 95 -11.46 13.88 6.02
C SER A 95 -10.40 13.02 6.69
N ASP A 96 -9.58 12.32 5.89
CA ASP A 96 -8.51 11.45 6.40
C ASP A 96 -7.13 12.12 6.38
N SER A 97 -7.07 13.38 5.95
CA SER A 97 -5.86 14.20 5.88
C SER A 97 -5.71 15.11 7.10
N ASP A 98 -4.49 15.57 7.35
CA ASP A 98 -4.24 16.66 8.30
C ASP A 98 -4.75 17.99 7.72
N PRO A 99 -4.94 19.04 8.55
CA PRO A 99 -5.51 20.32 8.11
C PRO A 99 -4.77 20.98 6.93
N ASP A 100 -5.55 21.57 6.02
CA ASP A 100 -5.09 22.22 4.77
C ASP A 100 -4.24 21.30 3.86
N PRO A 101 -4.76 20.12 3.45
CA PRO A 101 -4.04 19.22 2.57
C PRO A 101 -3.96 19.79 1.16
N LYS A 102 -2.76 19.73 0.56
CA LYS A 102 -2.51 20.22 -0.80
C LYS A 102 -1.76 19.20 -1.62
N VAL A 103 -2.16 19.07 -2.88
CA VAL A 103 -1.46 18.31 -3.92
C VAL A 103 -1.31 19.22 -5.14
N THR A 104 -0.12 19.24 -5.71
CA THR A 104 0.20 19.96 -6.94
C THR A 104 0.31 18.94 -8.06
N ALA A 105 -0.59 19.08 -9.04
CA ALA A 105 -0.61 18.29 -10.27
C ALA A 105 0.47 18.74 -11.28
N PRO A 106 0.85 17.87 -12.23
CA PRO A 106 1.69 18.28 -13.35
C PRO A 106 0.93 19.26 -14.27
N GLN A 107 1.67 19.99 -15.12
CA GLN A 107 1.06 20.91 -16.09
C GLN A 107 0.18 20.20 -17.13
N THR A 108 0.51 18.95 -17.46
CA THR A 108 -0.22 18.14 -18.43
C THR A 108 -0.70 16.87 -17.74
N GLU A 109 -2.03 16.73 -17.62
CA GLU A 109 -2.68 15.54 -17.05
C GLU A 109 -3.40 14.69 -18.11
N ALA A 110 -3.46 15.13 -19.36
CA ALA A 110 -4.07 14.39 -20.45
C ALA A 110 -3.12 14.27 -21.64
N ARG A 111 -3.06 13.07 -22.22
CA ARG A 111 -2.37 12.82 -23.48
C ARG A 111 -3.31 12.04 -24.38
N ASP A 112 -3.77 12.69 -25.44
CA ASP A 112 -4.66 12.11 -26.46
C ASP A 112 -3.98 12.26 -27.82
N GLU A 113 -3.67 11.14 -28.46
CA GLU A 113 -2.79 11.09 -29.64
C GLU A 113 -3.26 10.08 -30.68
N LEU A 114 -2.83 10.28 -31.93
CA LEU A 114 -3.03 9.33 -33.02
C LEU A 114 -2.32 7.99 -32.72
N LEU A 115 -2.85 6.88 -33.24
CA LEU A 115 -2.27 5.55 -33.02
C LEU A 115 -0.77 5.48 -33.36
N GLY A 116 -0.35 6.01 -34.52
CA GLY A 116 1.07 6.00 -34.92
C GLY A 116 2.00 6.86 -34.05
N VAL A 117 1.45 7.83 -33.31
CA VAL A 117 2.24 8.60 -32.32
C VAL A 117 2.53 7.74 -31.10
N TRP A 118 1.60 6.87 -30.69
CA TRP A 118 1.84 5.91 -29.62
C TRP A 118 2.86 4.85 -30.02
N ASP A 119 2.86 4.38 -31.27
CA ASP A 119 3.87 3.41 -31.75
C ASP A 119 5.30 3.96 -31.66
N SER A 120 5.48 5.26 -31.94
CA SER A 120 6.80 5.93 -31.91
C SER A 120 7.19 6.49 -30.54
N ARG A 121 6.21 6.90 -29.72
CA ARG A 121 6.40 7.49 -28.38
C ARG A 121 5.39 6.87 -27.42
N PRO A 122 5.57 5.61 -26.99
CA PRO A 122 4.51 4.84 -26.33
C PRO A 122 4.20 5.30 -24.91
N HIS A 123 5.07 6.09 -24.29
CA HIS A 123 4.94 6.47 -22.89
C HIS A 123 5.19 7.95 -22.62
N TRP A 124 4.75 8.39 -21.45
CA TRP A 124 4.91 9.73 -20.91
C TRP A 124 4.92 9.66 -19.39
N THR A 125 5.29 10.76 -18.74
CA THR A 125 5.46 10.81 -17.27
C THR A 125 4.64 11.92 -16.64
N LEU A 126 4.12 11.64 -15.45
CA LEU A 126 3.39 12.59 -14.60
C LEU A 126 4.06 12.65 -13.23
N THR A 127 4.17 13.85 -12.67
CA THR A 127 4.71 14.05 -11.32
C THR A 127 3.70 14.84 -10.49
N TYR A 128 3.25 14.22 -9.40
CA TYR A 128 2.43 14.87 -8.39
C TYR A 128 3.28 15.13 -7.15
N THR A 129 3.12 16.31 -6.54
CA THR A 129 3.84 16.68 -5.33
C THR A 129 2.88 17.21 -4.28
N SER A 130 3.33 17.32 -3.03
CA SER A 130 2.58 17.98 -1.97
C SER A 130 3.52 18.95 -1.24
N PRO A 131 3.19 20.26 -1.18
CA PRO A 131 4.03 21.21 -0.47
C PRO A 131 4.10 20.88 1.03
N ASP A 132 5.14 21.35 1.69
CA ASP A 132 5.27 21.29 3.14
C ASP A 132 5.49 22.68 3.75
N LYS A 133 5.08 22.81 5.01
CA LYS A 133 5.17 24.04 5.82
C LYS A 133 6.34 23.99 6.82
N GLY A 134 7.33 23.12 6.59
CA GLY A 134 8.36 22.81 7.58
C GLY A 134 7.89 21.85 8.67
N ALA A 135 8.68 21.69 9.73
CA ALA A 135 8.41 20.71 10.79
C ALA A 135 7.26 21.16 11.72
N LEU A 136 6.14 20.42 11.70
CA LEU A 136 4.98 20.63 12.58
C LEU A 136 4.58 19.37 13.38
N TYR A 137 5.32 18.26 13.19
CA TYR A 137 4.97 16.95 13.78
C TYR A 137 5.06 16.95 15.32
N ASP A 138 5.91 17.79 15.92
CA ASP A 138 5.98 17.94 17.39
C ASP A 138 4.72 18.61 17.97
N GLN A 139 3.94 19.29 17.12
CA GLN A 139 2.63 19.87 17.46
C GLN A 139 1.48 18.91 17.11
N GLY A 140 1.79 17.66 16.74
CA GLY A 140 0.80 16.66 16.34
C GLY A 140 0.34 16.75 14.88
N ASN A 141 0.89 17.66 14.07
CA ASN A 141 0.54 17.79 12.65
C ASN A 141 1.62 17.18 11.76
N GLN A 142 1.34 16.01 11.19
CA GLN A 142 2.25 15.29 10.31
C GLN A 142 2.10 15.71 8.84
N GLN A 143 1.27 16.72 8.56
CA GLN A 143 0.95 17.22 7.22
C GLN A 143 0.56 16.09 6.26
N ARG A 144 -0.19 15.10 6.74
CA ARG A 144 -0.72 14.01 5.94
C ARG A 144 -1.65 14.58 4.87
N ALA A 145 -1.36 14.30 3.60
CA ALA A 145 -2.27 14.57 2.49
C ALA A 145 -2.56 13.25 1.79
N LEU A 146 -3.77 12.73 1.97
CA LEU A 146 -4.23 11.52 1.28
C LEU A 146 -4.88 11.93 -0.03
N SER A 147 -4.42 11.36 -1.12
CA SER A 147 -4.90 11.66 -2.47
C SER A 147 -5.11 10.38 -3.26
N THR A 148 -6.09 10.41 -4.16
CA THR A 148 -6.26 9.39 -5.18
C THR A 148 -5.93 10.00 -6.53
N VAL A 149 -4.97 9.41 -7.24
CA VAL A 149 -4.73 9.69 -8.65
C VAL A 149 -5.47 8.62 -9.45
N SER A 150 -6.30 9.04 -10.39
CA SER A 150 -7.00 8.12 -11.29
C SER A 150 -6.76 8.48 -12.74
N MET A 151 -6.91 7.51 -13.64
CA MET A 151 -6.85 7.74 -15.08
C MET A 151 -8.03 7.12 -15.77
N ASP A 152 -8.65 7.90 -16.65
CA ASP A 152 -9.65 7.46 -17.61
C ASP A 152 -8.99 7.26 -18.99
N LEU A 153 -9.57 6.36 -19.79
CA LEU A 153 -9.09 6.02 -21.12
C LEU A 153 -10.10 6.45 -22.17
N SER A 154 -9.64 7.04 -23.27
CA SER A 154 -10.47 7.33 -24.45
C SER A 154 -9.98 6.56 -25.68
N ALA A 155 -10.91 6.21 -26.56
CA ALA A 155 -10.63 5.76 -27.92
C ALA A 155 -11.63 6.42 -28.88
N SER A 156 -11.16 6.96 -30.01
CA SER A 156 -12.03 7.66 -30.96
C SER A 156 -11.54 7.54 -32.41
N SER A 157 -12.47 7.76 -33.34
CA SER A 157 -12.19 8.06 -34.75
C SER A 157 -13.08 9.24 -35.18
N PRO A 158 -12.82 9.90 -36.32
CA PRO A 158 -13.66 10.99 -36.81
C PRO A 158 -15.14 10.63 -36.98
N ASN A 159 -15.44 9.35 -37.25
CA ASN A 159 -16.78 8.86 -37.51
C ASN A 159 -17.38 8.06 -36.34
N ALA A 160 -16.60 7.80 -35.28
CA ALA A 160 -17.02 6.99 -34.15
C ALA A 160 -17.64 7.82 -33.02
N ALA A 161 -18.60 7.25 -32.30
CA ALA A 161 -18.92 7.74 -30.96
C ALA A 161 -17.68 7.58 -30.07
N PRO A 162 -17.26 8.61 -29.30
CA PRO A 162 -16.10 8.49 -28.43
C PRO A 162 -16.32 7.39 -27.40
N PHE A 163 -15.42 6.41 -27.37
CA PHE A 163 -15.34 5.50 -26.24
C PHE A 163 -14.68 6.23 -25.08
N THR A 164 -15.33 6.21 -23.92
CA THR A 164 -14.69 6.52 -22.65
C THR A 164 -14.78 5.27 -21.79
N GLY A 165 -13.64 4.86 -21.21
CA GLY A 165 -13.52 3.64 -20.43
C GLY A 165 -14.29 3.61 -19.12
N GLY A 166 -15.23 4.54 -18.89
CA GLY A 166 -16.13 4.62 -17.74
C GLY A 166 -15.44 4.45 -16.39
N GLY A 167 -15.03 5.55 -15.75
CA GLY A 167 -14.66 5.59 -14.34
C GLY A 167 -13.36 4.88 -13.96
N SER A 168 -12.27 5.66 -13.91
CA SER A 168 -10.99 5.33 -13.28
C SER A 168 -10.43 3.95 -13.68
N VAL A 169 -10.12 3.80 -14.98
CA VAL A 169 -9.39 2.65 -15.56
C VAL A 169 -8.14 2.31 -14.75
N TYR A 170 -7.53 3.31 -14.13
CA TYR A 170 -6.49 3.20 -13.11
C TYR A 170 -6.86 4.01 -11.86
N ASN A 171 -6.49 3.51 -10.68
CA ASN A 171 -6.55 4.22 -9.39
C ASN A 171 -5.30 3.96 -8.56
N SER A 172 -4.76 5.01 -7.96
CA SER A 172 -3.62 4.98 -7.05
C SER A 172 -3.91 5.79 -5.81
N SER A 173 -3.95 5.14 -4.65
CA SER A 173 -4.10 5.82 -3.36
C SER A 173 -2.72 6.13 -2.78
N VAL A 174 -2.46 7.42 -2.58
CA VAL A 174 -1.17 7.97 -2.18
C VAL A 174 -1.33 8.76 -0.89
N ARG A 175 -0.35 8.65 0.02
CA ARG A 175 -0.20 9.57 1.15
C ARG A 175 1.13 10.30 1.02
N TYR A 176 1.08 11.63 1.09
CA TYR A 176 2.24 12.48 1.36
C TYR A 176 2.26 12.82 2.84
N ASP A 177 3.43 12.84 3.47
CA ASP A 177 3.53 13.19 4.88
C ASP A 177 4.87 13.83 5.23
N TYR A 178 4.87 14.55 6.36
CA TYR A 178 6.03 15.08 7.06
C TYR A 178 5.90 14.65 8.53
N ALA A 179 6.11 13.36 8.77
CA ALA A 179 5.96 12.76 10.09
C ALA A 179 7.23 12.82 10.96
N GLY A 180 8.35 13.32 10.44
CA GLY A 180 9.61 13.41 11.19
C GLY A 180 10.30 12.05 11.35
N LYS A 181 11.23 11.96 12.31
CA LYS A 181 12.10 10.78 12.51
C LYS A 181 11.35 9.48 12.79
N ILE A 182 10.12 9.55 13.29
CA ILE A 182 9.32 8.34 13.59
C ILE A 182 9.01 7.51 12.34
N ALA A 183 9.05 8.15 11.18
CA ALA A 183 8.81 7.54 9.88
C ALA A 183 10.10 7.08 9.17
N GLY A 184 11.28 7.24 9.78
CA GLY A 184 12.57 7.14 9.09
C GLY A 184 13.01 8.53 8.61
N THR A 185 12.95 8.78 7.30
CA THR A 185 13.19 10.15 6.80
C THR A 185 12.07 11.11 7.25
N PHE A 186 12.37 12.41 7.35
CA PHE A 186 11.43 13.39 7.90
C PHE A 186 10.13 13.54 7.10
N LYS A 187 10.20 13.43 5.77
CA LYS A 187 9.06 13.55 4.86
C LYS A 187 9.12 12.47 3.79
N GLY A 188 7.99 12.18 3.16
CA GLY A 188 7.94 11.13 2.15
C GLY A 188 6.55 10.92 1.57
N THR A 189 6.47 9.94 0.69
CA THR A 189 5.25 9.56 -0.03
C THR A 189 5.16 8.05 -0.11
N VAL A 190 3.95 7.51 0.07
CA VAL A 190 3.70 6.07 -0.01
C VAL A 190 2.41 5.74 -0.75
N PHE A 191 2.37 4.59 -1.41
CA PHE A 191 1.13 3.92 -1.78
C PHE A 191 0.48 3.32 -0.53
N THR A 192 -0.75 3.73 -0.23
CA THR A 192 -1.42 3.34 1.04
C THR A 192 -2.10 1.98 0.98
N LYS A 193 -2.32 1.44 -0.23
CA LYS A 193 -2.93 0.12 -0.44
C LYS A 193 -1.90 -1.02 -0.51
N ALA A 194 -0.61 -0.72 -0.38
CA ALA A 194 0.44 -1.73 -0.31
C ALA A 194 0.24 -2.64 0.92
N ARG A 195 0.35 -3.95 0.73
CA ARG A 195 0.36 -4.91 1.85
C ARG A 195 1.77 -4.98 2.42
N VAL A 196 1.97 -4.38 3.58
CA VAL A 196 3.24 -4.46 4.31
C VAL A 196 3.22 -5.67 5.24
N GLU A 197 4.27 -6.48 5.19
CA GLU A 197 4.44 -7.66 6.03
C GLU A 197 5.74 -7.55 6.85
N LEU A 198 5.64 -7.77 8.16
CA LEU A 198 6.79 -8.12 8.98
C LEU A 198 7.05 -9.62 8.82
N VAL A 199 8.21 -9.94 8.24
CA VAL A 199 8.64 -11.32 8.03
C VAL A 199 9.59 -11.74 9.15
N MET A 200 9.20 -12.77 9.90
CA MET A 200 10.05 -13.44 10.89
C MET A 200 10.31 -14.88 10.44
N SER A 201 11.50 -15.42 10.75
CA SER A 201 11.89 -16.77 10.36
C SER A 201 12.10 -17.63 11.60
N GLN A 202 11.70 -18.90 11.54
CA GLN A 202 11.98 -19.90 12.57
C GLN A 202 13.43 -20.41 12.52
N LYS A 203 14.27 -19.87 11.62
CA LYS A 203 15.72 -20.06 11.59
C LYS A 203 16.42 -19.13 12.61
N PRO A 204 17.70 -19.40 12.94
CA PRO A 204 18.42 -18.67 13.99
C PRO A 204 18.34 -17.14 13.90
N ALA A 205 18.53 -16.50 15.05
CA ALA A 205 18.53 -15.06 15.35
C ALA A 205 17.19 -14.43 15.77
N VAL A 206 16.05 -15.04 15.43
CA VAL A 206 14.71 -14.65 15.95
C VAL A 206 13.75 -15.86 16.04
N ASN A 207 14.29 -17.08 16.19
CA ASN A 207 13.50 -18.30 16.12
C ASN A 207 12.52 -18.42 17.29
N GLU A 208 12.86 -17.90 18.48
CA GLU A 208 11.97 -17.96 19.64
C GLU A 208 10.79 -16.98 19.50
N SER A 209 11.06 -15.72 19.12
CA SER A 209 10.02 -14.75 18.75
C SER A 209 9.15 -15.28 17.60
N ALA A 210 9.75 -15.83 16.54
CA ALA A 210 9.01 -16.36 15.40
C ALA A 210 8.11 -17.54 15.80
N LEU A 211 8.58 -18.43 16.66
CA LEU A 211 7.79 -19.54 17.19
C LEU A 211 6.67 -19.07 18.10
N HIS A 212 6.92 -18.08 18.97
CA HIS A 212 5.87 -17.47 19.79
C HIS A 212 4.75 -16.87 18.94
N ILE A 213 5.10 -16.07 17.95
CA ILE A 213 4.12 -15.45 17.05
C ILE A 213 3.40 -16.52 16.21
N TYR A 214 4.11 -17.55 15.74
CA TYR A 214 3.51 -18.67 15.04
C TYR A 214 2.43 -19.36 15.87
N ASP A 215 2.72 -19.66 17.13
CA ASP A 215 1.76 -20.29 18.04
C ASP A 215 0.58 -19.35 18.34
N ALA A 216 0.83 -18.05 18.55
CA ALA A 216 -0.25 -17.08 18.77
C ALA A 216 -1.20 -17.00 17.55
N LEU A 217 -0.68 -17.09 16.33
CA LEU A 217 -1.46 -17.01 15.10
C LEU A 217 -2.19 -18.32 14.75
N ASN A 218 -1.59 -19.48 15.03
CA ASN A 218 -2.06 -20.78 14.51
C ASN A 218 -2.54 -21.74 15.59
N ARG A 219 -2.14 -21.53 16.84
CA ARG A 219 -2.49 -22.33 18.01
C ARG A 219 -2.79 -21.42 19.22
N PRO A 220 -3.63 -20.38 19.04
CA PRO A 220 -3.86 -19.36 20.06
C PRO A 220 -4.30 -19.94 21.41
N GLU A 221 -5.00 -21.06 21.42
CA GLU A 221 -5.43 -21.78 22.63
C GLU A 221 -4.26 -22.25 23.51
N ARG A 222 -3.07 -22.45 22.93
CA ARG A 222 -1.84 -22.87 23.62
C ARG A 222 -1.01 -21.70 24.13
N THR A 223 -1.54 -20.48 24.05
CA THR A 223 -0.82 -19.26 24.43
C THR A 223 -1.53 -18.52 25.57
N PHE A 224 -0.78 -17.70 26.30
CA PHE A 224 -1.29 -17.03 27.51
C PHE A 224 -1.61 -15.55 27.25
N PRO A 225 -2.75 -15.02 27.72
CA PRO A 225 -3.79 -15.69 28.50
C PRO A 225 -4.54 -16.73 27.65
N SER A 226 -4.80 -17.91 28.18
CA SER A 226 -5.49 -18.99 27.47
C SER A 226 -6.98 -18.98 27.77
N TRP A 227 -7.81 -19.11 26.73
CA TRP A 227 -9.26 -19.26 26.85
C TRP A 227 -9.87 -19.93 25.61
N PRO A 228 -11.01 -20.65 25.73
CA PRO A 228 -11.63 -21.36 24.61
C PRO A 228 -12.10 -20.43 23.49
N GLY A 229 -11.67 -20.68 22.24
CA GLY A 229 -12.05 -19.86 21.09
C GLY A 229 -11.19 -18.61 20.89
N LYS A 230 -10.06 -18.50 21.59
CA LYS A 230 -9.10 -17.43 21.39
C LYS A 230 -8.67 -17.31 19.94
N SER A 231 -8.56 -16.07 19.47
CA SER A 231 -7.94 -15.71 18.20
C SER A 231 -7.03 -14.51 18.40
N VAL A 232 -5.99 -14.41 17.58
CA VAL A 232 -5.00 -13.32 17.63
C VAL A 232 -4.83 -12.73 16.23
N PRO A 233 -4.89 -11.39 16.05
CA PRO A 233 -4.79 -10.76 14.73
C PRO A 233 -3.36 -10.84 14.16
N GLY A 234 -3.22 -10.54 12.87
CA GLY A 234 -1.94 -10.35 12.18
C GLY A 234 -1.84 -10.94 10.78
N VAL A 235 -2.62 -11.98 10.45
CA VAL A 235 -2.57 -12.59 9.11
C VAL A 235 -3.70 -12.08 8.22
N LYS A 236 -4.96 -12.25 8.67
CA LYS A 236 -6.17 -11.80 7.99
C LYS A 236 -6.60 -10.42 8.47
N GLU A 237 -6.70 -10.26 9.78
CA GLU A 237 -6.88 -8.97 10.44
C GLU A 237 -5.51 -8.28 10.54
N PRO A 238 -5.34 -7.03 10.09
CA PRO A 238 -4.09 -6.30 10.24
C PRO A 238 -3.79 -5.95 11.69
N LEU A 239 -2.51 -5.70 11.96
CA LEU A 239 -2.06 -4.92 13.10
C LEU A 239 -1.92 -3.46 12.67
N HIS A 240 -2.13 -2.52 13.60
CA HIS A 240 -1.95 -1.09 13.35
C HIS A 240 -0.86 -0.55 14.26
N ARG A 241 0.12 0.16 13.67
CA ARG A 241 1.20 0.78 14.46
C ARG A 241 0.59 1.76 15.47
N LEU A 242 1.09 1.69 16.70
CA LEU A 242 0.79 2.60 17.80
C LEU A 242 2.08 3.35 18.14
N VAL A 243 2.09 4.68 18.03
CA VAL A 243 3.29 5.50 18.32
C VAL A 243 3.29 6.13 19.71
N ASP A 244 2.11 6.27 20.31
CA ASP A 244 1.90 6.83 21.64
C ASP A 244 2.68 6.00 22.69
N LYS A 245 3.65 6.65 23.34
CA LYS A 245 4.60 5.99 24.25
C LYS A 245 3.97 5.56 25.57
N GLU A 246 2.98 6.29 26.07
CA GLU A 246 2.28 5.90 27.29
C GLU A 246 1.40 4.68 27.02
N LYS A 247 0.71 4.63 25.87
CA LYS A 247 -0.07 3.44 25.49
C LYS A 247 0.84 2.22 25.24
N GLN A 248 2.00 2.41 24.61
CA GLN A 248 3.00 1.35 24.47
C GLN A 248 3.46 0.83 25.85
N LYS A 249 3.77 1.73 26.79
CA LYS A 249 4.17 1.37 28.15
C LYS A 249 3.06 0.60 28.88
N ASN A 250 1.81 1.00 28.72
CA ASN A 250 0.67 0.30 29.31
C ASN A 250 0.50 -1.11 28.73
N ASN A 251 0.67 -1.27 27.42
CA ASN A 251 0.72 -2.60 26.78
C ASN A 251 1.82 -3.48 27.41
N ARG A 252 3.07 -3.00 27.44
CA ARG A 252 4.20 -3.74 28.02
C ARG A 252 3.94 -4.12 29.48
N THR A 253 3.46 -3.17 30.27
CA THR A 253 3.19 -3.37 31.70
C THR A 253 2.16 -4.46 31.92
N ARG A 254 1.10 -4.48 31.11
CA ARG A 254 0.09 -5.53 31.17
C ARG A 254 0.65 -6.89 30.73
N SER A 255 1.46 -6.95 29.68
CA SER A 255 2.06 -8.20 29.21
C SER A 255 3.06 -8.79 30.22
N ILE A 256 3.93 -7.97 30.80
CA ILE A 256 4.86 -8.35 31.88
C ILE A 256 4.08 -8.92 33.07
N LYS A 257 2.98 -8.28 33.47
CA LYS A 257 2.11 -8.79 34.53
C LYS A 257 1.53 -10.16 34.18
N GLU A 258 1.19 -10.40 32.91
CA GLU A 258 0.69 -11.70 32.47
C GLU A 258 1.81 -12.77 32.49
N CYS A 259 3.02 -12.44 32.04
CA CYS A 259 4.18 -13.35 32.19
C CYS A 259 4.41 -13.72 33.65
N GLY A 260 4.39 -12.75 34.56
CA GLY A 260 4.57 -12.99 36.00
C GLY A 260 3.52 -13.92 36.61
N LYS A 261 2.29 -13.94 36.09
CA LYS A 261 1.27 -14.91 36.53
C LYS A 261 1.56 -16.34 36.10
N VAL A 262 2.15 -16.52 34.92
CA VAL A 262 2.35 -17.84 34.31
C VAL A 262 3.67 -18.47 34.75
N TRP A 263 4.75 -17.68 34.80
CA TRP A 263 6.11 -18.16 35.07
C TRP A 263 6.71 -17.66 36.39
N GLY A 264 6.03 -16.77 37.11
CA GLY A 264 6.57 -16.16 38.32
C GLY A 264 7.59 -15.07 38.02
N ASP A 265 8.43 -14.75 39.01
CA ASP A 265 9.53 -13.79 38.84
C ASP A 265 10.65 -14.43 37.99
N TYR A 266 11.09 -13.69 36.98
CA TYR A 266 12.16 -14.07 36.07
C TYR A 266 13.31 -13.05 36.09
N ALA A 267 13.33 -12.15 37.07
CA ALA A 267 14.45 -11.26 37.32
C ALA A 267 15.75 -12.05 37.58
N GLY A 268 16.87 -11.56 37.03
CA GLY A 268 18.18 -12.23 37.15
C GLY A 268 18.39 -13.40 36.18
N THR A 269 17.45 -13.64 35.27
CA THR A 269 17.62 -14.55 34.11
C THR A 269 17.88 -13.75 32.83
N ASP A 270 18.37 -14.43 31.79
CA ASP A 270 18.51 -13.84 30.44
C ASP A 270 17.18 -13.81 29.66
N LEU A 271 16.06 -14.19 30.29
CA LEU A 271 14.75 -14.26 29.65
C LEU A 271 14.02 -12.92 29.67
N GLN A 272 13.28 -12.65 28.60
CA GLN A 272 12.38 -11.51 28.49
C GLN A 272 10.95 -11.97 28.17
N CYS A 273 9.97 -11.19 28.63
CA CYS A 273 8.57 -11.39 28.27
C CYS A 273 8.31 -10.84 26.86
N ASP A 274 8.26 -11.73 25.87
CA ASP A 274 7.80 -11.39 24.52
C ASP A 274 6.27 -11.34 24.48
N GLU A 275 5.73 -10.44 23.66
CA GLU A 275 4.31 -10.11 23.59
C GLU A 275 3.84 -9.99 22.14
N TYR A 276 2.71 -10.61 21.84
CA TYR A 276 2.11 -10.55 20.51
C TYR A 276 0.57 -10.48 20.60
N PRO A 277 -0.10 -9.48 20.02
CA PRO A 277 0.45 -8.36 19.25
C PRO A 277 1.37 -7.44 20.08
N PHE A 278 2.34 -6.83 19.41
CA PHE A 278 3.41 -6.06 20.05
C PHE A 278 2.88 -4.86 20.85
N ALA A 279 3.58 -4.39 21.89
CA ALA A 279 3.18 -3.15 22.58
C ALA A 279 3.08 -1.93 21.66
N SER A 280 3.84 -1.93 20.56
CA SER A 280 3.78 -0.89 19.50
C SER A 280 2.62 -1.07 18.52
N THR A 281 1.57 -1.82 18.90
CA THR A 281 0.34 -1.99 18.10
C THR A 281 -0.92 -1.59 18.87
N LYS A 282 -1.95 -1.14 18.13
CA LYS A 282 -3.28 -0.83 18.69
C LYS A 282 -4.01 -2.10 19.16
N GLU A 283 -3.62 -3.26 18.62
CA GLU A 283 -4.05 -4.60 18.99
C GLU A 283 -3.30 -5.18 20.20
N GLY A 284 -2.38 -4.41 20.79
CA GLY A 284 -1.61 -4.84 21.95
C GLY A 284 -2.46 -5.17 23.17
N SER A 285 -1.80 -5.67 24.21
CA SER A 285 -2.49 -6.30 25.34
C SER A 285 -3.55 -5.42 26.00
N THR A 286 -3.49 -4.09 25.98
CA THR A 286 -4.51 -3.23 26.62
C THR A 286 -5.77 -2.97 25.78
N LYS A 287 -5.90 -3.56 24.58
CA LYS A 287 -7.09 -3.41 23.72
C LYS A 287 -8.41 -3.81 24.39
N GLY A 288 -8.35 -4.70 25.39
CA GLY A 288 -9.51 -5.08 26.21
C GLY A 288 -10.26 -6.33 25.73
N ASP A 289 -9.78 -6.99 24.67
CA ASP A 289 -10.38 -8.20 24.10
C ASP A 289 -9.62 -9.50 24.46
N ASN A 290 -8.50 -9.40 25.18
CA ASN A 290 -7.60 -10.52 25.54
C ASN A 290 -7.08 -11.32 24.33
N ARG A 291 -7.07 -10.72 23.13
CA ARG A 291 -6.56 -11.32 21.88
C ARG A 291 -5.06 -11.09 21.72
N PHE A 292 -4.29 -11.36 22.79
CA PHE A 292 -2.83 -11.27 22.82
C PHE A 292 -2.22 -12.53 23.46
N SER A 293 -0.92 -12.68 23.31
CA SER A 293 -0.10 -13.80 23.72
C SER A 293 1.16 -13.25 24.40
N VAL A 294 1.62 -13.92 25.45
CA VAL A 294 2.93 -13.69 26.06
C VAL A 294 3.71 -14.98 26.17
N ARG A 295 5.05 -14.88 26.13
CA ARG A 295 5.98 -16.00 26.33
C ARG A 295 7.31 -15.49 26.86
N LEU A 296 7.90 -16.18 27.83
CA LEU A 296 9.31 -15.96 28.17
C LEU A 296 10.19 -16.59 27.08
N ILE A 297 11.08 -15.79 26.50
CA ILE A 297 12.05 -16.20 25.48
C ILE A 297 13.43 -15.59 25.79
N ASP A 298 14.48 -16.08 25.14
CA ASP A 298 15.81 -15.48 25.21
C ASP A 298 15.80 -13.98 24.88
N GLY A 299 16.46 -13.18 25.72
CA GLY A 299 16.47 -11.73 25.58
C GLY A 299 17.16 -11.23 24.30
N ALA A 300 18.21 -11.90 23.84
CA ALA A 300 18.90 -11.49 22.61
C ALA A 300 18.06 -11.79 21.36
N ASP A 301 17.33 -12.90 21.34
CA ASP A 301 16.32 -13.22 20.31
C ASP A 301 15.22 -12.15 20.29
N ASN A 302 14.63 -11.85 21.46
CA ASN A 302 13.55 -10.88 21.60
C ASN A 302 13.95 -9.47 21.14
N GLU A 303 15.11 -8.99 21.57
CA GLU A 303 15.63 -7.69 21.15
C GLU A 303 15.91 -7.62 19.65
N THR A 304 16.38 -8.72 19.06
CA THR A 304 16.58 -8.81 17.61
C THR A 304 15.23 -8.77 16.89
N GLY A 305 14.20 -9.43 17.42
CA GLY A 305 12.82 -9.33 16.95
C GLY A 305 12.31 -7.89 16.98
N GLY A 306 12.50 -7.19 18.11
CA GLY A 306 12.16 -5.78 18.26
C GLY A 306 12.86 -4.87 17.24
N ARG A 307 14.17 -5.07 17.01
CA ARG A 307 14.92 -4.32 15.99
C ARG A 307 14.37 -4.53 14.58
N ARG A 308 13.98 -5.75 14.21
CA ARG A 308 13.37 -6.05 12.90
C ARG A 308 12.00 -5.38 12.74
N LEU A 309 11.20 -5.33 13.81
CA LEU A 309 9.93 -4.61 13.81
C LEU A 309 10.13 -3.10 13.58
N ASP A 310 11.09 -2.49 14.27
CA ASP A 310 11.42 -1.06 14.10
C ASP A 310 11.98 -0.75 12.69
N GLN A 311 12.80 -1.65 12.14
CA GLN A 311 13.26 -1.55 10.76
C GLN A 311 12.10 -1.65 9.77
N MET A 312 11.17 -2.60 9.95
CA MET A 312 9.98 -2.70 9.09
C MET A 312 9.16 -1.41 9.10
N TYR A 313 8.95 -0.81 10.29
CA TYR A 313 8.24 0.44 10.40
C TYR A 313 8.89 1.58 9.62
N THR A 314 10.20 1.74 9.72
CA THR A 314 10.93 2.84 9.07
C THR A 314 11.13 2.59 7.58
N LEU A 315 11.58 1.40 7.17
CA LEU A 315 11.77 1.03 5.77
C LEU A 315 10.49 1.07 4.95
N ASN A 316 9.32 0.92 5.57
CA ASN A 316 8.02 1.03 4.91
C ASN A 316 7.25 2.29 5.31
N ARG A 317 7.89 3.26 5.96
CA ARG A 317 7.26 4.53 6.37
C ARG A 317 5.86 4.36 6.99
N ILE A 318 5.72 3.35 7.86
CA ILE A 318 4.47 3.01 8.56
C ILE A 318 4.23 4.09 9.61
N LEU A 319 3.14 4.83 9.58
CA LEU A 319 2.81 5.84 10.59
C LEU A 319 1.81 5.31 11.63
N ASP A 320 1.49 6.11 12.65
CA ASP A 320 0.43 5.75 13.58
C ASP A 320 -0.88 5.44 12.85
N GLY A 321 -1.45 4.29 13.17
CA GLY A 321 -2.67 3.76 12.56
C GLY A 321 -2.49 3.06 11.22
N ASP A 322 -1.30 3.08 10.61
CA ASP A 322 -1.06 2.31 9.39
C ASP A 322 -1.11 0.80 9.68
N ALA A 323 -1.78 0.08 8.78
CA ALA A 323 -1.91 -1.37 8.83
C ALA A 323 -0.63 -2.08 8.35
N PHE A 324 -0.29 -3.18 9.00
CA PHE A 324 0.68 -4.17 8.55
C PHE A 324 0.28 -5.57 9.00
N TYR A 325 0.95 -6.59 8.45
CA TYR A 325 0.63 -7.99 8.68
C TYR A 325 1.87 -8.78 9.11
N MET A 326 1.65 -9.96 9.66
CA MET A 326 2.70 -10.90 10.02
C MET A 326 2.83 -12.00 8.96
N LYS A 327 4.07 -12.39 8.69
CA LYS A 327 4.41 -13.59 7.94
C LYS A 327 5.52 -14.35 8.63
N ILE A 328 5.24 -15.60 8.99
CA ILE A 328 6.25 -16.51 9.52
C ILE A 328 6.77 -17.40 8.39
N THR A 329 8.07 -17.62 8.37
CA THR A 329 8.77 -18.46 7.38
C THR A 329 9.61 -19.52 8.07
N ASN A 330 9.80 -20.65 7.40
CA ASN A 330 10.64 -21.76 7.87
C ASN A 330 12.09 -21.61 7.45
#